data_AF-A0A2G5T9U3-F1
#
_entry.id   AF-A0A2G5T9U3-F1
#
_cell.length_a   1.000
_cell.length_b   1.000
_cell.length_c   1.000
_cell.angle_alpha   90.00
_cell.angle_beta   90.00
_cell.angle_gamma   90.00
#
_symmetry.space_group_name_H-M   'P 1'
#
loop_
_entity.id
_entity.type
_entity.pdbx_description
1 polymer ?
#
loop_
_entity_poly.entity_id
_entity_poly.type
_entity_poly.pdbx_seq_one_letter_code
_entity_poly.pdbx_strand_id
1 'polypeptide(L)'
;MSWFFDPGTGLVDPSNYHNISQAINNEAESVVTTVLYTYLVVYLIRNRSNVILSAHDARVQRQVILQAAIICFFHSLCSTVYVYMQFFYSPPWLITFAQIGWQICTGFVTIVYLTLNPTICSTVCKLICPKRFQKPNQISHFSDAVLNF
;
A
#
# COMPACT_ATOMS: atom_id res chain seq x y z
N MET A 1 0.22 7.95 -15.00
CA MET A 1 -0.04 9.40 -15.18
C MET A 1 1.13 10.00 -15.94
N SER A 2 1.08 9.98 -17.27
CA SER A 2 2.19 10.43 -18.16
C SER A 2 1.76 11.57 -19.10
N TRP A 3 0.62 12.22 -18.80
CA TRP A 3 0.03 13.24 -19.67
C TRP A 3 0.08 14.66 -19.10
N PHE A 4 0.67 14.82 -17.90
CA PHE A 4 0.70 16.08 -17.15
C PHE A 4 2.11 16.65 -16.95
N PHE A 5 3.16 15.93 -17.31
CA PHE A 5 4.53 16.44 -17.25
C PHE A 5 5.00 16.73 -18.67
N ASP A 6 5.72 17.84 -18.85
CA ASP A 6 6.37 18.16 -20.11
C ASP A 6 7.18 16.93 -20.57
N PRO A 7 6.87 16.36 -21.75
CA PRO A 7 7.57 15.18 -22.25
C PRO A 7 9.02 15.48 -22.69
N GLY A 8 9.49 16.74 -22.57
CA GLY A 8 10.84 17.16 -22.92
C GLY A 8 11.06 17.15 -24.43
N THR A 9 9.98 17.22 -25.23
CA THR A 9 10.04 17.18 -26.70
C THR A 9 10.41 18.51 -27.32
N GLY A 10 10.37 19.61 -26.54
CA GLY A 10 10.63 20.97 -27.02
C GLY A 10 9.57 21.51 -27.99
N LEU A 11 8.46 20.80 -28.19
CA LEU A 11 7.41 21.14 -29.15
C LEU A 11 6.37 22.13 -28.58
N VAL A 12 6.26 22.23 -27.26
CA VAL A 12 5.26 23.04 -26.54
C VAL A 12 5.94 23.66 -25.32
N ASP A 13 5.59 24.89 -25.00
CA ASP A 13 6.13 25.56 -23.81
C ASP A 13 5.84 24.74 -22.53
N PRO A 14 6.86 24.49 -21.68
CA PRO A 14 6.71 23.71 -20.44
C PRO A 14 5.62 24.25 -19.51
N SER A 15 5.37 25.57 -19.57
CA SER A 15 4.35 26.27 -18.78
C SER A 15 2.92 25.76 -19.03
N ASN A 16 2.63 25.20 -20.21
CA ASN A 16 1.31 24.66 -20.53
C ASN A 16 1.00 23.32 -19.84
N TYR A 17 2.00 22.70 -19.19
CA TYR A 17 1.85 21.43 -18.47
C TYR A 17 1.65 21.61 -16.95
N HIS A 18 1.56 22.86 -16.46
CA HIS A 18 1.33 23.10 -15.03
C HIS A 18 -0.16 23.00 -14.68
N ASN A 19 -0.48 22.23 -13.65
CA ASN A 19 -1.82 22.16 -13.11
C ASN A 19 -1.83 22.32 -11.60
N ILE A 20 -2.04 23.56 -11.18
CA ILE A 20 -2.08 23.95 -9.77
C ILE A 20 -3.18 23.19 -9.02
N SER A 21 -4.32 22.87 -9.67
CA SER A 21 -5.39 22.11 -9.03
C SER A 21 -4.96 20.69 -8.64
N GLN A 22 -4.13 20.05 -9.47
CA GLN A 22 -3.56 18.74 -9.18
C GLN A 22 -2.51 18.82 -8.07
N ALA A 23 -1.65 19.84 -8.08
CA ALA A 23 -0.67 20.05 -7.02
C ALA A 23 -1.38 20.24 -5.66
N ILE A 24 -2.41 21.08 -5.60
CA ILE A 24 -3.21 21.30 -4.39
C ILE A 24 -3.87 20.00 -3.92
N ASN A 25 -4.47 19.23 -4.84
CA ASN A 25 -5.13 17.98 -4.50
C ASN A 25 -4.15 16.94 -3.91
N ASN A 26 -2.97 16.80 -4.51
CA ASN A 26 -1.95 15.88 -4.03
C ASN A 26 -1.42 16.27 -2.64
N GLU A 27 -1.18 17.57 -2.42
CA GLU A 27 -0.75 18.06 -1.12
C GLU A 27 -1.85 17.91 -0.05
N ALA A 28 -3.11 18.17 -0.42
CA ALA A 28 -4.25 17.97 0.49
C ALA A 28 -4.44 16.50 0.87
N GLU A 29 -4.30 15.58 -0.09
CA GLU A 29 -4.37 14.14 0.14
C GLU A 29 -3.29 13.66 1.11
N SER A 30 -2.06 14.13 0.91
CA SER A 30 -0.92 13.89 1.79
C SER A 30 -1.16 14.36 3.23
N VAL A 31 -1.71 15.58 3.40
CA VAL A 31 -2.00 16.14 4.74
C VAL A 31 -3.11 15.34 5.43
N VAL A 32 -4.22 15.08 4.73
CA VAL A 32 -5.38 14.37 5.30
C VAL A 32 -5.02 12.95 5.70
N THR A 33 -4.31 12.21 4.85
CA THR A 33 -3.89 10.84 5.16
C THR A 33 -2.89 10.80 6.32
N THR A 34 -1.93 11.72 6.37
CA THR A 34 -0.98 11.80 7.48
C THR A 34 -1.68 12.04 8.82
N VAL A 35 -2.66 12.95 8.85
CA VAL A 35 -3.46 13.22 10.06
C VAL A 35 -4.27 11.99 10.48
N LEU A 36 -4.95 11.34 9.54
CA LEU A 36 -5.77 10.15 9.82
C LEU A 36 -4.92 8.98 10.34
N TYR A 37 -3.78 8.69 9.71
CA TYR A 37 -2.91 7.60 10.16
C TYR A 37 -2.25 7.90 11.51
N THR A 38 -1.84 9.15 11.75
CA THR A 38 -1.32 9.57 13.05
C THR A 38 -2.40 9.40 14.13
N TYR A 39 -3.63 9.83 13.85
CA TYR A 39 -4.77 9.64 14.74
C TYR A 39 -5.03 8.16 15.03
N LEU A 40 -5.04 7.30 14.01
CA LEU A 40 -5.27 5.86 14.15
C LEU A 40 -4.18 5.18 14.98
N VAL A 41 -2.91 5.55 14.77
CA VAL A 41 -1.77 5.04 15.55
C VAL A 41 -1.91 5.45 17.01
N VAL A 42 -2.21 6.72 17.29
CA VAL A 42 -2.43 7.22 18.66
C VAL A 42 -3.62 6.55 19.32
N TYR A 43 -4.74 6.43 18.61
CA TYR A 43 -5.94 5.74 19.08
C TYR A 43 -5.64 4.29 19.45
N LEU A 44 -4.90 3.57 18.60
CA LEU A 44 -4.51 2.18 18.88
C LEU A 44 -3.58 2.03 20.07
N ILE A 45 -2.65 2.96 20.28
CA ILE A 45 -1.77 2.96 21.44
C ILE A 45 -2.59 3.23 22.71
N ARG A 46 -3.60 4.10 22.64
CA ARG A 46 -4.41 4.50 23.80
C ARG A 46 -5.49 3.49 24.17
N ASN A 47 -6.10 2.82 23.18
CA ASN A 47 -7.17 1.84 23.39
C ASN A 47 -6.67 0.39 23.53
N ARG A 48 -5.37 0.16 23.77
CA ARG A 48 -4.76 -1.17 23.99
C ARG A 48 -5.50 -2.05 25.01
N SER A 49 -6.15 -1.44 25.99
CA SER A 49 -6.85 -2.12 27.09
C SER A 49 -8.35 -2.38 26.84
N ASN A 50 -8.96 -1.72 25.84
CA ASN A 50 -10.43 -1.69 25.67
C ASN A 50 -10.94 -2.58 24.52
N VAL A 51 -10.04 -3.18 23.74
CA VAL A 51 -10.42 -4.02 22.60
C VAL A 51 -10.23 -5.50 22.96
N ILE A 52 -11.33 -6.25 23.02
CA ILE A 52 -11.30 -7.71 23.16
C ILE A 52 -10.94 -8.30 21.79
N LEU A 53 -9.65 -8.28 21.45
CA LEU A 53 -9.11 -8.92 20.26
C LEU A 53 -8.17 -10.06 20.68
N SER A 54 -8.14 -11.13 19.88
CA SER A 54 -7.11 -12.15 20.04
C SER A 54 -5.72 -11.51 19.92
N ALA A 55 -4.75 -11.99 20.70
CA ALA A 55 -3.38 -11.48 20.68
C ALA A 55 -2.75 -11.54 19.28
N HIS A 56 -3.18 -12.49 18.44
CA HIS A 56 -2.80 -12.60 17.04
C HIS A 56 -3.35 -11.43 16.22
N ASP A 57 -4.66 -11.19 16.28
CA ASP A 57 -5.34 -10.18 15.48
C ASP A 57 -4.89 -8.77 15.84
N ALA A 58 -4.62 -8.50 17.11
CA ALA A 58 -4.09 -7.21 17.57
C ALA A 58 -2.68 -6.94 17.03
N ARG A 59 -1.84 -7.99 16.87
CA ARG A 59 -0.51 -7.86 16.27
C ARG A 59 -0.60 -7.58 14.78
N VAL A 60 -1.46 -8.30 14.06
CA VAL A 60 -1.68 -8.11 12.61
C VAL A 60 -2.21 -6.70 12.35
N GLN A 61 -3.24 -6.25 13.07
CA GLN A 61 -3.79 -4.90 12.93
C GLN A 61 -2.72 -3.82 13.12
N ARG A 62 -1.86 -3.96 14.14
CA ARG A 62 -0.77 -3.01 14.39
C ARG A 62 0.26 -2.99 13.26
N GLN A 63 0.61 -4.15 12.71
CA GLN A 63 1.56 -4.23 11.59
C GLN A 63 1.00 -3.55 10.34
N VAL A 64 -0.26 -3.81 10.00
CA VAL A 64 -0.94 -3.18 8.85
C VAL A 64 -0.93 -1.66 8.98
N ILE A 65 -1.26 -1.15 10.16
CA ILE A 65 -1.37 0.30 10.38
C ILE A 65 -0.01 0.99 10.40
N LEU A 66 1.01 0.37 11.00
CA LEU A 66 2.38 0.89 10.92
C LEU A 66 2.90 0.87 9.48
N GLN A 67 2.61 -0.19 8.74
CA GLN A 67 3.01 -0.28 7.34
C GLN A 67 2.32 0.79 6.48
N ALA A 68 1.01 0.97 6.65
CA ALA A 68 0.26 2.03 5.98
C ALA A 68 0.79 3.43 6.32
N ALA A 69 1.11 3.69 7.59
CA ALA A 69 1.70 4.95 8.02
C ALA A 69 3.07 5.22 7.34
N ILE A 70 3.93 4.20 7.23
CA ILE A 70 5.23 4.31 6.54
C ILE A 70 5.03 4.60 5.05
N ILE A 71 4.10 3.91 4.38
CA ILE A 71 3.79 4.17 2.96
C ILE A 71 3.33 5.61 2.77
N CYS A 72 2.39 6.07 3.59
CA CYS A 72 1.84 7.43 3.48
C CYS A 72 2.91 8.49 3.73
N PHE A 73 3.85 8.26 4.64
CA PHE A 73 5.00 9.14 4.82
C PHE A 73 5.85 9.25 3.55
N PHE A 74 6.19 8.12 2.92
CA PHE A 74 6.95 8.13 1.66
C PHE A 74 6.14 8.72 0.49
N HIS A 75 4.83 8.49 0.45
CA HIS A 75 3.93 9.07 -0.55
C HIS A 75 3.87 10.60 -0.43
N SER A 76 3.74 11.11 0.79
CA SER A 76 3.80 12.52 1.12
C SER A 76 5.12 13.14 0.66
N LEU A 77 6.26 12.52 1.00
CA LEU A 77 7.58 12.96 0.55
C LEU A 77 7.70 12.98 -0.98
N CYS A 78 7.12 11.99 -1.66
CA CYS A 78 7.08 11.94 -3.11
C CYS A 78 6.27 13.11 -3.69
N SER A 79 5.08 13.40 -3.14
CA SER A 79 4.25 14.55 -3.52
C SER A 79 5.02 15.86 -3.40
N THR A 80 5.70 16.08 -2.27
CA THR A 80 6.50 17.29 -2.05
C THR A 80 7.62 17.43 -3.09
N VAL A 81 8.30 16.33 -3.43
CA VAL A 81 9.34 16.31 -4.48
C VAL A 81 8.73 16.61 -5.86
N TYR A 82 7.52 16.12 -6.15
CA TYR A 82 6.82 16.42 -7.39
C TYR A 82 6.40 17.89 -7.51
N VAL A 83 5.92 18.49 -6.42
CA VAL A 83 5.63 19.93 -6.37
C VAL A 83 6.92 20.72 -6.58
N TYR A 84 8.03 20.32 -5.95
CA TYR A 84 9.34 20.93 -6.20
C TYR A 84 9.74 20.84 -7.68
N MET A 85 9.61 19.67 -8.31
CA MET A 85 9.91 19.47 -9.73
C MET A 85 9.03 20.31 -10.66
N GLN A 86 7.81 20.63 -10.23
CA GLN A 86 6.88 21.40 -11.02
C GLN A 86 7.17 22.91 -10.98
N PHE A 87 7.88 23.43 -9.98
CA PHE A 87 8.17 24.88 -9.89
C PHE A 87 9.65 25.24 -10.04
N PHE A 88 10.56 24.28 -9.86
CA PHE A 88 12.00 24.50 -9.91
C PHE A 88 12.68 23.56 -10.91
N TYR A 89 13.79 24.04 -11.49
CA TYR A 89 14.62 23.22 -12.35
C TYR A 89 15.07 21.96 -11.61
N SER A 90 14.72 20.81 -12.18
CA SER A 90 15.03 19.51 -11.60
C SER A 90 15.92 18.71 -12.53
N PRO A 91 17.07 18.22 -12.05
CA PRO A 91 17.97 17.44 -12.88
C PRO A 91 17.34 16.08 -13.24
N PRO A 92 17.69 15.48 -14.40
CA PRO A 92 17.04 14.26 -14.91
C PRO A 92 17.07 13.05 -13.97
N TRP A 93 18.12 12.94 -13.14
CA TRP A 93 18.25 11.87 -12.15
C TRP A 93 17.18 11.98 -11.06
N LEU A 94 16.83 13.21 -10.64
CA LEU A 94 15.83 13.46 -9.62
C LEU A 94 14.46 13.01 -10.13
N ILE A 95 14.13 13.37 -11.37
CA ILE A 95 12.86 13.03 -12.05
C ILE A 95 12.71 11.51 -12.14
N THR A 96 13.75 10.81 -12.57
CA THR A 96 13.75 9.34 -12.62
C THR A 96 13.52 8.72 -11.24
N PHE A 97 14.18 9.26 -10.20
CA PHE A 97 14.04 8.77 -8.84
C PHE A 97 12.61 8.96 -8.31
N ALA A 98 11.98 10.10 -8.57
CA ALA A 98 10.58 10.34 -8.18
C ALA A 98 9.61 9.40 -8.90
N GLN A 99 9.80 9.17 -10.20
CA GLN A 99 8.96 8.23 -10.96
C GLN A 99 9.11 6.79 -10.43
N ILE A 100 10.32 6.34 -10.14
CA ILE A 100 10.57 5.02 -9.53
C ILE A 100 9.94 4.94 -8.14
N GLY A 101 10.15 5.96 -7.30
CA GLY A 101 9.56 6.05 -5.97
C GLY A 101 8.03 5.96 -6.00
N TRP A 102 7.39 6.65 -6.95
CA TRP A 102 5.96 6.59 -7.17
C TRP A 102 5.47 5.17 -7.51
N GLN A 103 6.15 4.48 -8.43
CA GLN A 103 5.81 3.10 -8.82
C GLN A 103 6.02 2.10 -7.68
N ILE A 104 7.04 2.30 -6.85
CA ILE A 104 7.28 1.47 -5.66
C ILE A 104 6.14 1.66 -4.65
N CYS A 105 5.69 2.90 -4.42
CA CYS A 105 4.60 3.20 -3.50
C CYS A 105 3.29 2.51 -3.91
N THR A 106 2.95 2.54 -5.20
CA THR A 106 1.73 1.89 -5.72
C THR A 106 1.85 0.36 -5.73
N GLY A 107 3.02 -0.19 -6.07
CA GLY A 107 3.26 -1.64 -6.06
C GLY A 107 3.30 -2.24 -4.65
N PHE A 108 3.73 -1.48 -3.65
CA PHE A 108 3.88 -1.96 -2.28
C PHE A 108 2.53 -2.29 -1.62
N VAL A 109 1.44 -1.60 -1.98
CA VAL A 109 0.08 -1.90 -1.49
C VAL A 109 -0.29 -3.36 -1.80
N THR A 110 0.03 -3.85 -2.99
CA THR A 110 -0.24 -5.25 -3.38
C THR A 110 0.56 -6.25 -2.53
N ILE A 111 1.82 -5.91 -2.21
CA ILE A 111 2.69 -6.75 -1.37
C ILE A 111 2.15 -6.81 0.07
N VAL A 112 1.68 -5.68 0.60
CA VAL A 112 1.04 -5.58 1.93
C VAL A 112 -0.17 -6.53 2.00
N TYR A 113 -1.08 -6.44 1.03
CA TYR A 113 -2.30 -7.24 0.99
C TYR A 113 -2.03 -8.74 0.89
N LEU A 114 -1.03 -9.13 0.09
CA LEU A 114 -0.64 -10.54 -0.06
C LEU A 114 0.02 -11.07 1.22
N THR A 115 0.85 -10.27 1.89
CA THR A 115 1.65 -10.73 3.04
C THR A 115 0.86 -10.78 4.36
N LEU A 116 -0.10 -9.88 4.55
CA LEU A 116 -0.73 -9.66 5.87
C LEU A 116 -2.07 -10.35 6.09
N ASN A 117 -2.68 -10.92 5.05
CA ASN A 117 -3.90 -11.71 5.22
C ASN A 117 -3.59 -13.20 4.96
N PRO A 118 -3.26 -13.99 6.00
CA PRO A 118 -2.93 -15.40 5.82
C PRO A 118 -4.07 -16.20 5.16
N THR A 119 -5.32 -15.75 5.27
CA THR A 119 -6.47 -16.36 4.59
C THR A 119 -6.40 -16.14 3.07
N ILE A 120 -6.06 -14.92 2.63
CA ILE A 120 -5.88 -14.59 1.20
C ILE A 120 -4.62 -15.25 0.68
N CYS A 121 -3.52 -15.20 1.43
CA CYS A 121 -2.27 -15.84 1.06
C CYS A 121 -2.41 -17.37 0.93
N SER A 122 -3.18 -18.01 1.81
CA SER A 122 -3.54 -19.44 1.71
C SER A 122 -4.38 -19.74 0.47
N THR A 123 -5.27 -18.84 0.10
CA THR A 123 -6.14 -18.97 -1.09
C THR A 123 -5.34 -18.77 -2.37
N VAL A 124 -4.47 -17.76 -2.41
CA VAL A 124 -3.56 -17.48 -3.54
C VAL A 124 -2.54 -18.61 -3.69
N CYS A 125 -1.94 -19.12 -2.60
CA CYS A 125 -1.11 -20.33 -2.65
C CYS A 125 -1.90 -21.55 -3.16
N LYS A 126 -3.17 -21.72 -2.77
CA LYS A 126 -4.01 -22.81 -3.32
C LYS A 126 -4.34 -22.65 -4.81
N LEU A 127 -4.37 -21.41 -5.31
CA LEU A 127 -4.65 -21.10 -6.71
C LEU A 127 -3.40 -21.22 -7.59
N ILE A 128 -2.23 -20.84 -7.06
CA ILE A 128 -0.94 -20.84 -7.77
C ILE A 128 -0.20 -22.18 -7.62
N CYS A 129 -0.32 -22.87 -6.48
CA CYS A 129 0.28 -24.19 -6.31
C CYS A 129 -0.58 -25.26 -7.01
N PRO A 130 -0.01 -26.03 -7.95
CA PRO A 130 -0.70 -27.16 -8.55
C PRO A 130 -1.07 -28.21 -7.48
N LYS A 131 -2.24 -28.86 -7.64
CA LYS A 131 -2.83 -29.86 -6.72
C LYS A 131 -1.87 -30.97 -6.27
N ARG A 132 -0.74 -31.15 -6.97
CA ARG A 132 0.32 -32.12 -6.69
C ARG A 132 1.04 -31.92 -5.34
N PHE A 133 0.98 -30.73 -4.75
CA PHE A 133 1.58 -30.42 -3.44
C PHE A 133 0.55 -30.19 -2.31
N GLN A 134 -0.75 -30.33 -2.60
CA GLN A 134 -1.77 -30.30 -1.56
C GLN A 134 -1.70 -31.62 -0.80
N LYS A 135 -1.22 -31.60 0.46
CA LYS A 135 -1.37 -32.75 1.35
C LYS A 135 -2.85 -33.13 1.40
N PRO A 136 -3.22 -34.40 1.15
CA PRO A 136 -4.61 -34.83 1.28
C PRO A 136 -5.06 -34.57 2.70
N ASN A 137 -6.07 -33.71 2.87
CA ASN A 137 -6.72 -33.51 4.15
C ASN A 137 -7.30 -34.85 4.59
N GLN A 138 -6.75 -35.42 5.66
CA GLN A 138 -7.25 -36.58 6.40
C GLN A 138 -8.56 -36.23 7.14
N ILE A 139 -9.53 -35.60 6.47
CA ILE A 139 -10.83 -35.24 7.04
C ILE A 139 -11.93 -36.18 6.52
N SER A 140 -11.69 -36.96 5.47
CA SER A 140 -12.67 -37.92 4.96
C SER A 140 -12.74 -39.24 5.75
N HIS A 141 -11.73 -39.60 6.56
CA HIS A 141 -11.68 -40.93 7.19
C HIS A 141 -12.43 -41.06 8.53
N PHE A 142 -12.96 -39.96 9.09
CA PHE A 142 -13.73 -39.99 10.33
C PHE A 142 -15.23 -40.16 10.11
N SER A 143 -15.74 -39.88 8.90
CA SER A 143 -17.18 -40.03 8.60
C SER A 143 -17.55 -41.48 8.27
N ASP A 144 -16.62 -42.30 7.77
CA ASP A 144 -16.86 -43.70 7.42
C ASP A 144 -16.75 -44.66 8.63
N ALA A 145 -16.12 -44.21 9.72
CA ALA A 145 -15.99 -44.99 10.95
C ALA A 145 -17.22 -44.88 11.88
N VAL A 146 -18.02 -43.82 11.75
CA VAL A 146 -19.22 -43.59 12.57
C VAL A 146 -20.47 -44.24 11.96
N LEU A 147 -20.44 -44.62 10.68
CA LEU A 147 -21.56 -45.27 9.99
C LEU A 147 -21.55 -46.81 10.05
N ASN A 148 -20.63 -47.40 10.84
CA ASN A 148 -20.50 -48.87 11.01
C ASN A 148 -20.74 -49.34 12.46
N PHE A 149 -21.56 -48.63 13.24
CA PHE A 149 -22.10 -49.11 14.52
C PHE A 149 -23.61 -48.96 14.57
#